data_AF-A0A9B0F4I4-F1
#
_entry.id   AF-A0A9B0F4I4-F1
#
_cell.length_a   1.000
_cell.length_b   1.000
_cell.length_c   1.000
_cell.angle_alpha   90.00
_cell.angle_beta   90.00
_cell.angle_gamma   90.00
#
_symmetry.space_group_name_H-M   'P 1'
#
loop_
_entity.id
_entity.type
_entity.pdbx_description
1 polymer ?
#
loop_
_entity_poly.entity_id
_entity_poly.type
_entity_poly.pdbx_seq_one_letter_code
_entity_poly.pdbx_strand_id
1 'polypeptide(L)'
;MKLQNFLKYIFCGLLLVLTSRFIHCNKFNSSDIGDDELRQTRGVLDYLLGRFKTCGNCLCGRPNRFVEARFLGGEYTKAHEFPWLANIHVKSKLLLSGVLINDRYVLSSASQLIGVTTPEVKISFGEHDRCNLDVSSTTVSVESLVLYPEYNVESHAHNLALMKLSQPIKFERRISPICLPNPGSTYLGQVGTLVGWIVSTEEDTNNNQTCRPRKLGLPILGRDECISSGINPTNFHNDSGCAGILGGSSIVCENDVGSSVQYRSYAGVYDLVGIISDVNKCGSTPAISIFTRVGPHLNWILQQTKDACYCSK
;
A
#
# COMPACT_ATOMS: atom_id res chain seq x y z
N MET A 1 30.59 25.81 5.98
CA MET A 1 30.58 24.44 5.41
C MET A 1 30.13 24.55 3.96
N LYS A 2 30.92 24.09 2.97
CA LYS A 2 30.59 24.26 1.53
C LYS A 2 29.33 23.46 1.17
N LEU A 3 28.41 24.03 0.38
CA LEU A 3 27.15 23.41 -0.05
C LEU A 3 27.34 21.99 -0.63
N GLN A 4 28.45 21.75 -1.33
CA GLN A 4 28.82 20.43 -1.86
C GLN A 4 29.05 19.37 -0.78
N ASN A 5 29.62 19.75 0.37
CA ASN A 5 29.83 18.81 1.47
C ASN A 5 28.49 18.44 2.13
N PHE A 6 27.57 19.40 2.23
CA PHE A 6 26.23 19.14 2.78
C PHE A 6 25.43 18.15 1.91
N LEU A 7 25.43 18.37 0.59
CA LEU A 7 24.80 17.46 -0.37
C LEU A 7 25.44 16.06 -0.32
N LYS A 8 26.77 15.98 -0.17
CA LYS A 8 27.51 14.71 -0.03
C LYS A 8 27.03 13.89 1.19
N TYR A 9 26.83 14.53 2.35
CA TYR A 9 26.33 13.83 3.53
C TYR A 9 24.84 13.44 3.41
N ILE A 10 24.01 14.24 2.72
CA ILE A 10 22.61 13.90 2.45
C ILE A 10 22.53 12.66 1.55
N PHE A 11 23.27 12.65 0.43
CA PHE A 11 23.31 11.51 -0.49
C PHE A 11 23.86 10.25 0.17
N CYS A 12 24.93 10.38 0.97
CA CYS A 12 25.48 9.26 1.73
C CYS A 12 24.46 8.72 2.74
N GLY A 13 23.78 9.59 3.49
CA GLY A 13 22.72 9.19 4.43
C GLY A 13 21.56 8.47 3.73
N LEU A 14 21.14 8.94 2.56
CA LEU A 14 20.11 8.29 1.76
C LEU A 14 20.54 6.91 1.22
N LEU A 15 21.78 6.77 0.77
CA LEU A 15 22.30 5.47 0.33
C LEU A 15 22.44 4.48 1.48
N LEU A 16 22.91 4.91 2.65
CA LEU A 16 22.93 4.08 3.86
C LEU A 16 21.54 3.52 4.20
N VAL A 17 20.50 4.35 4.05
CA VAL A 17 19.10 3.98 4.33
C VAL A 17 18.52 3.05 3.26
N LEU A 18 18.96 3.15 2.00
CA LEU A 18 18.38 2.43 0.88
C LEU A 18 19.14 1.15 0.49
N THR A 19 20.44 1.04 0.77
CA THR A 19 21.28 -0.05 0.23
C THR A 19 21.87 -0.99 1.27
N SER A 20 21.57 -0.82 2.57
CA SER A 20 22.05 -1.67 3.67
C SER A 20 23.59 -1.82 3.76
N ARG A 21 24.36 -0.93 3.11
CA ARG A 21 25.83 -0.93 3.13
C ARG A 21 26.34 0.08 4.15
N PHE A 22 27.37 -0.28 4.94
CA PHE A 22 28.08 0.68 5.80
C PHE A 22 29.07 1.52 4.97
N ILE A 23 28.64 2.71 4.56
CA ILE A 23 29.46 3.67 3.80
C ILE A 23 30.03 4.72 4.78
N HIS A 24 31.35 4.79 4.89
CA HIS A 24 32.02 5.90 5.59
C HIS A 24 31.92 7.17 4.72
N CYS A 25 31.00 8.08 5.07
CA CYS A 25 30.71 9.27 4.25
C CYS A 25 31.92 10.19 3.97
N ASN A 26 32.97 10.13 4.80
CA ASN A 26 34.21 10.87 4.55
C ASN A 26 34.98 10.37 3.31
N LYS A 27 34.79 9.10 2.89
CA LYS A 27 35.40 8.49 1.70
C LYS A 27 34.50 8.46 0.46
N PHE A 28 33.28 8.98 0.55
CA PHE A 28 32.29 8.89 -0.52
C PHE A 28 32.65 9.78 -1.71
N ASN A 29 32.97 9.22 -2.88
CA ASN A 29 33.05 9.98 -4.12
C ASN A 29 31.84 9.67 -5.01
N SER A 30 31.26 10.69 -5.65
CA SER A 30 30.13 10.53 -6.56
C SER A 30 30.44 9.65 -7.78
N SER A 31 31.72 9.36 -8.03
CA SER A 31 32.22 8.44 -9.05
C SER A 31 32.13 6.96 -8.68
N ASP A 32 31.84 6.62 -7.42
CA ASP A 32 31.76 5.23 -6.93
C ASP A 32 30.34 4.65 -7.01
N ILE A 33 29.36 5.45 -7.46
CA ILE A 33 27.97 5.07 -7.60
C ILE A 33 27.74 4.75 -9.07
N GLY A 34 27.36 3.51 -9.39
CA GLY A 34 26.95 3.16 -10.75
C GLY A 34 25.75 3.99 -11.18
N ASP A 35 25.71 4.40 -12.46
CA ASP A 35 24.60 5.21 -13.02
C ASP A 35 23.22 4.61 -12.76
N ASP A 36 23.14 3.29 -12.58
CA ASP A 36 21.91 2.55 -12.25
C ASP A 36 21.44 2.76 -10.81
N GLU A 37 22.34 2.80 -9.84
CA GLU A 37 22.04 3.04 -8.41
C GLU A 37 21.64 4.50 -8.17
N LEU A 38 22.22 5.42 -8.96
CA LEU A 38 21.87 6.83 -9.03
C LEU A 38 20.50 7.05 -9.70
N ARG A 39 20.15 6.24 -10.70
CA ARG A 39 18.78 6.20 -11.27
C ARG A 39 17.78 5.64 -10.28
N GLN A 40 18.12 4.58 -9.54
CA GLN A 40 17.29 3.92 -8.53
C GLN A 40 17.04 4.73 -7.25
N THR A 41 17.67 5.89 -7.06
CA THR A 41 17.43 6.74 -5.87
C THR A 41 16.72 8.04 -6.21
N ARG A 42 16.64 8.41 -7.50
CA ARG A 42 16.06 9.68 -7.96
C ARG A 42 14.61 9.88 -7.56
N GLY A 43 13.76 8.85 -7.61
CA GLY A 43 12.34 8.99 -7.26
C GLY A 43 12.16 9.42 -5.80
N VAL A 44 12.82 8.72 -4.88
CA VAL A 44 12.80 9.03 -3.44
C VAL A 44 13.40 10.40 -3.16
N LEU A 45 14.53 10.72 -3.78
CA LEU A 45 15.17 12.04 -3.63
C LEU A 45 14.25 13.17 -4.12
N ASP A 46 13.64 13.01 -5.29
CA ASP A 46 12.72 14.01 -5.84
C ASP A 46 11.48 14.18 -4.93
N TYR A 47 11.01 13.11 -4.30
CA TYR A 47 9.90 13.16 -3.33
C TYR A 47 10.29 13.92 -2.06
N LEU A 48 11.44 13.59 -1.47
CA LEU A 48 11.94 14.26 -0.27
C LEU A 48 12.31 15.73 -0.50
N LEU A 49 12.78 16.06 -1.70
CA LEU A 49 13.12 17.43 -2.09
C LEU A 49 11.91 18.24 -2.59
N GLY A 50 10.70 17.67 -2.55
CA GLY A 50 9.48 18.36 -2.97
C GLY A 50 9.45 18.70 -4.46
N ARG A 51 10.11 17.91 -5.31
CA ARG A 51 10.17 18.11 -6.77
C ARG A 51 8.98 17.52 -7.52
N PHE A 52 8.13 16.76 -6.84
CA PHE A 52 6.85 16.33 -7.41
C PHE A 52 5.85 17.47 -7.42
N LYS A 53 4.99 17.48 -8.44
CA LYS A 53 3.86 18.40 -8.52
C LYS A 53 2.97 18.21 -7.29
N THR A 54 2.57 19.29 -6.62
CA THR A 54 1.62 19.23 -5.51
C THR A 54 0.19 19.43 -6.03
N CYS A 55 -0.79 18.65 -5.55
CA CYS A 55 -2.20 18.85 -5.95
C CYS A 55 -2.86 20.00 -5.15
N GLY A 56 -2.40 21.23 -5.38
CA GLY A 56 -2.87 22.39 -4.63
C GLY A 56 -2.64 22.22 -3.12
N ASN A 57 -3.67 22.51 -2.31
CA ASN A 57 -3.63 22.47 -0.84
C ASN A 57 -4.16 21.14 -0.25
N CYS A 58 -4.05 20.02 -0.96
CA CYS A 58 -4.56 18.74 -0.46
C CYS A 58 -3.63 18.08 0.56
N LEU A 59 -4.23 17.25 1.43
CA LEU A 59 -3.52 16.47 2.44
C LEU A 59 -3.77 14.97 2.22
N CYS A 60 -2.73 14.15 2.31
CA CYS A 60 -2.84 12.70 2.24
C CYS A 60 -3.17 12.08 3.61
N GLY A 61 -3.70 10.86 3.61
CA GLY A 61 -3.82 10.02 4.81
C GLY A 61 -4.76 10.59 5.89
N ARG A 62 -5.68 11.50 5.51
CA ARG A 62 -6.68 12.09 6.42
C ARG A 62 -8.00 11.31 6.32
N PRO A 63 -8.37 10.50 7.33
CA PRO A 63 -9.66 9.82 7.32
C PRO A 63 -10.80 10.81 7.58
N ASN A 64 -12.00 10.50 7.12
CA ASN A 64 -13.20 11.21 7.54
C ASN A 64 -13.55 10.79 8.97
N ARG A 65 -13.27 11.67 9.95
CA ARG A 65 -13.49 11.37 11.38
C ARG A 65 -14.98 11.30 11.72
N PHE A 66 -15.35 10.21 12.38
CA PHE A 66 -16.55 10.11 13.24
C PHE A 66 -16.06 9.90 14.68
N VAL A 67 -16.82 10.36 15.68
CA VAL A 67 -16.36 10.66 17.06
C VAL A 67 -15.86 9.44 17.87
N GLU A 68 -15.98 8.21 17.37
CA GLU A 68 -15.63 7.00 18.12
C GLU A 68 -14.51 6.19 17.45
N ALA A 69 -13.36 6.10 18.12
CA ALA A 69 -12.21 5.34 17.67
C ALA A 69 -12.07 4.07 18.52
N ARG A 70 -12.93 3.07 18.28
CA ARG A 70 -12.71 1.70 18.77
C ARG A 70 -11.98 0.92 17.68
N PHE A 71 -10.92 0.23 18.06
CA PHE A 71 -9.97 -0.40 17.12
C PHE A 71 -9.90 -1.93 17.23
N LEU A 72 -10.81 -2.55 17.99
CA LEU A 72 -10.74 -3.99 18.29
C LEU A 72 -11.86 -4.76 17.59
N GLY A 73 -11.50 -5.44 16.49
CA GLY A 73 -12.21 -6.59 15.93
C GLY A 73 -13.13 -6.32 14.74
N GLY A 74 -12.57 -6.24 13.52
CA GLY A 74 -13.30 -6.45 12.26
C GLY A 74 -14.56 -5.60 12.04
N GLU A 75 -14.61 -4.40 12.60
CA GLU A 75 -15.79 -3.52 12.52
C GLU A 75 -15.99 -3.01 11.09
N TYR A 76 -17.24 -2.87 10.68
CA TYR A 76 -17.58 -2.13 9.47
C TYR A 76 -17.09 -0.68 9.60
N THR A 77 -16.44 -0.20 8.55
CA THR A 77 -16.08 1.20 8.43
C THR A 77 -17.33 2.07 8.40
N LYS A 78 -17.22 3.32 8.82
CA LYS A 78 -18.27 4.30 8.53
C LYS A 78 -18.21 4.69 7.06
N ALA A 79 -19.34 5.17 6.52
CA ALA A 79 -19.41 5.64 5.15
C ALA A 79 -18.30 6.65 4.84
N HIS A 80 -17.47 6.29 3.85
CA HIS A 80 -16.33 7.09 3.38
C HIS A 80 -15.27 7.40 4.46
N GLU A 81 -15.18 6.62 5.55
CA GLU A 81 -14.15 6.81 6.60
C GLU A 81 -12.74 6.83 6.04
N PHE A 82 -12.47 5.95 5.06
CA PHE A 82 -11.19 5.83 4.36
C PHE A 82 -11.36 6.23 2.88
N PRO A 83 -11.20 7.52 2.54
CA PRO A 83 -11.50 8.06 1.20
C PRO A 83 -10.50 7.64 0.11
N TRP A 84 -9.49 6.85 0.44
CA TRP A 84 -8.52 6.29 -0.51
C TRP A 84 -8.86 4.87 -0.97
N LEU A 85 -9.96 4.27 -0.47
CA LEU A 85 -10.39 2.97 -0.95
C LEU A 85 -10.78 3.05 -2.44
N ALA A 86 -10.27 2.10 -3.21
CA ALA A 86 -10.56 1.95 -4.63
C ALA A 86 -11.11 0.56 -4.88
N ASN A 87 -12.30 0.48 -5.48
CA ASN A 87 -12.92 -0.77 -5.90
C ASN A 87 -12.56 -1.02 -7.37
N ILE A 88 -11.79 -2.08 -7.63
CA ILE A 88 -11.29 -2.40 -8.96
C ILE A 88 -12.23 -3.45 -9.57
N HIS A 89 -12.84 -3.12 -10.69
CA HIS A 89 -13.74 -3.98 -11.43
C HIS A 89 -13.00 -4.57 -12.64
N VAL A 90 -12.83 -5.89 -12.65
CA VAL A 90 -12.21 -6.61 -13.77
C VAL A 90 -13.28 -7.42 -14.51
N LYS A 91 -13.42 -7.19 -15.82
CA LYS A 91 -14.37 -7.88 -16.71
C LYS A 91 -15.83 -7.84 -16.22
N SER A 92 -16.20 -6.82 -15.43
CA SER A 92 -17.52 -6.68 -14.79
C SER A 92 -17.94 -7.86 -13.90
N LYS A 93 -17.00 -8.72 -13.47
CA LYS A 93 -17.27 -9.93 -12.68
C LYS A 93 -16.48 -9.98 -11.39
N LEU A 94 -15.21 -9.59 -11.45
CA LEU A 94 -14.29 -9.68 -10.32
C LEU A 94 -14.12 -8.31 -9.69
N LEU A 95 -14.27 -8.25 -8.36
CA LEU A 95 -14.09 -7.05 -7.55
C LEU A 95 -12.84 -7.22 -6.70
N LEU A 96 -11.84 -6.37 -6.92
CA LEU A 96 -10.57 -6.37 -6.21
C LEU A 96 -10.41 -5.10 -5.39
N SER A 97 -9.57 -5.16 -4.36
CA SER A 97 -9.25 -4.00 -3.53
C SER A 97 -8.02 -3.26 -4.06
N GLY A 98 -8.06 -1.94 -4.01
CA GLY A 98 -6.91 -1.09 -4.28
C GLY A 98 -6.89 0.15 -3.39
N VAL A 99 -5.81 0.90 -3.47
CA VAL A 99 -5.62 2.13 -2.69
C VAL A 99 -5.12 3.27 -3.55
N LEU A 100 -5.81 4.41 -3.49
CA LEU A 100 -5.44 5.65 -4.16
C LEU A 100 -4.24 6.30 -3.46
N ILE A 101 -3.13 6.48 -4.17
CA ILE A 101 -1.88 7.02 -3.61
C ILE A 101 -1.57 8.46 -4.05
N ASN A 102 -2.20 8.92 -5.13
CA ASN A 102 -2.08 10.27 -5.68
C ASN A 102 -3.31 10.58 -6.58
N ASP A 103 -3.28 11.63 -7.40
CA ASP A 103 -4.44 11.99 -8.24
C ASP A 103 -4.67 11.06 -9.44
N ARG A 104 -3.76 10.14 -9.74
CA ARG A 104 -3.79 9.36 -10.98
C ARG A 104 -3.49 7.88 -10.80
N TYR A 105 -2.98 7.44 -9.65
CA TYR A 105 -2.50 6.07 -9.46
C TYR A 105 -3.15 5.37 -8.29
N VAL A 106 -3.50 4.11 -8.55
CA VAL A 106 -3.98 3.14 -7.57
C VAL A 106 -2.96 2.03 -7.45
N LEU A 107 -2.59 1.68 -6.21
CA LEU A 107 -1.74 0.54 -5.88
C LEU A 107 -2.62 -0.66 -5.51
N SER A 108 -2.24 -1.86 -5.95
CA SER A 108 -2.88 -3.12 -5.59
C SER A 108 -1.87 -4.28 -5.68
N SER A 109 -2.34 -5.52 -5.53
CA SER A 109 -1.56 -6.74 -5.66
C SER A 109 -1.31 -7.08 -7.14
N ALA A 110 -0.11 -7.52 -7.48
CA ALA A 110 0.20 -7.99 -8.83
C ALA A 110 -0.48 -9.32 -9.15
N SER A 111 -0.59 -10.21 -8.17
CA SER A 111 -1.09 -11.57 -8.36
C SER A 111 -2.54 -11.61 -8.84
N GLN A 112 -3.36 -10.64 -8.44
CA GLN A 112 -4.76 -10.51 -8.90
C GLN A 112 -4.89 -9.90 -10.30
N LEU A 113 -3.81 -9.34 -10.87
CA LEU A 113 -3.80 -8.58 -12.11
C LEU A 113 -2.97 -9.22 -13.22
N ILE A 114 -2.39 -10.41 -12.99
CA ILE A 114 -1.68 -11.17 -14.02
C ILE A 114 -2.66 -11.52 -15.16
N GLY A 115 -2.26 -11.21 -16.40
CA GLY A 115 -3.06 -11.51 -17.59
C GLY A 115 -4.30 -10.63 -17.77
N VAL A 116 -4.51 -9.64 -16.90
CA VAL A 116 -5.57 -8.64 -17.04
C VAL A 116 -5.10 -7.53 -17.98
N THR A 117 -5.96 -7.10 -18.89
CA THR A 117 -5.66 -6.00 -19.83
C THR A 117 -6.38 -4.71 -19.42
N THR A 118 -5.80 -3.56 -19.77
CA THR A 118 -6.35 -2.25 -19.36
C THR A 118 -7.81 -1.99 -19.76
N PRO A 119 -8.31 -2.40 -20.94
CA PRO A 119 -9.72 -2.18 -21.30
C PRO A 119 -10.70 -2.98 -20.44
N GLU A 120 -10.23 -4.02 -19.76
CA GLU A 120 -11.03 -4.87 -18.88
C GLU A 120 -11.20 -4.29 -17.49
N VAL A 121 -10.46 -3.21 -17.16
CA VAL A 121 -10.38 -2.66 -15.80
C VAL A 121 -11.05 -1.29 -15.72
N LYS A 122 -11.94 -1.16 -14.73
CA LYS A 122 -12.48 0.11 -14.27
C LYS A 122 -12.28 0.22 -12.77
N ILE A 123 -12.11 1.44 -12.27
CA ILE A 123 -11.90 1.68 -10.84
C ILE A 123 -12.94 2.67 -10.34
N SER A 124 -13.66 2.29 -9.29
CA SER A 124 -14.65 3.14 -8.62
C SER A 124 -14.09 3.68 -7.31
N PHE A 125 -14.31 4.97 -7.06
CA PHE A 125 -13.90 5.69 -5.87
C PHE A 125 -15.10 6.25 -5.13
N GLY A 126 -14.95 6.44 -3.82
CA GLY A 126 -15.99 7.01 -2.96
C GLY A 126 -17.15 6.04 -2.67
N GLU A 127 -17.09 4.80 -3.13
CA GLU A 127 -18.10 3.77 -2.87
C GLU A 127 -17.98 3.23 -1.43
N HIS A 128 -19.10 3.11 -0.72
CA HIS A 128 -19.14 2.48 0.61
C HIS A 128 -19.79 1.10 0.60
N ASP A 129 -20.84 0.89 -0.19
CA ASP A 129 -21.46 -0.42 -0.38
C ASP A 129 -21.30 -0.77 -1.85
N ARG A 130 -20.51 -1.80 -2.17
CA ARG A 130 -20.23 -2.21 -3.55
C ARG A 130 -21.25 -3.18 -4.14
N CYS A 131 -22.24 -3.61 -3.34
CA CYS A 131 -23.33 -4.47 -3.80
C CYS A 131 -24.58 -3.66 -4.16
N ASN A 132 -24.64 -2.40 -3.71
CA ASN A 132 -25.72 -1.47 -4.02
C ASN A 132 -25.16 -0.31 -4.85
N LEU A 133 -25.87 0.10 -5.89
CA LEU A 133 -25.45 1.21 -6.74
C LEU A 133 -25.33 2.50 -5.92
N ASP A 134 -24.09 2.97 -5.70
CA ASP A 134 -23.81 4.27 -5.11
C ASP A 134 -23.69 5.31 -6.24
N VAL A 135 -24.77 6.05 -6.47
CA VAL A 135 -24.81 7.16 -7.45
C VAL A 135 -23.81 8.29 -7.18
N SER A 136 -23.20 8.31 -5.99
CA SER A 136 -22.17 9.28 -5.64
C SER A 136 -20.74 8.79 -5.86
N SER A 137 -20.57 7.54 -6.28
CA SER A 137 -19.28 6.97 -6.68
C SER A 137 -18.77 7.58 -8.00
N THR A 138 -17.45 7.63 -8.15
CA THR A 138 -16.80 8.05 -9.40
C THR A 138 -16.04 6.87 -10.00
N THR A 139 -16.48 6.39 -11.16
CA THR A 139 -15.81 5.31 -11.90
C THR A 139 -14.94 5.88 -13.03
N VAL A 140 -13.69 5.43 -13.09
CA VAL A 140 -12.68 5.88 -14.08
C VAL A 140 -12.04 4.66 -14.76
N SER A 141 -11.72 4.78 -16.05
CA SER A 141 -10.99 3.74 -16.79
C SER A 141 -9.49 3.77 -16.52
N VAL A 142 -8.80 2.67 -16.82
CA VAL A 142 -7.35 2.55 -16.66
C VAL A 142 -6.64 2.81 -18.00
N GLU A 143 -5.65 3.70 -17.99
CA GLU A 143 -4.75 3.99 -19.13
C GLU A 143 -3.66 2.92 -19.26
N SER A 144 -3.00 2.61 -18.14
CA SER A 144 -1.90 1.64 -18.10
C SER A 144 -1.92 0.84 -16.81
N LEU A 145 -1.56 -0.44 -16.89
CA LEU A 145 -1.38 -1.35 -15.78
C LEU A 145 0.06 -1.85 -15.79
N VAL A 146 0.77 -1.64 -14.69
CA VAL A 146 2.20 -1.95 -14.57
C VAL A 146 2.40 -2.82 -13.33
N LEU A 147 2.74 -4.10 -13.55
CA LEU A 147 3.20 -4.98 -12.48
C LEU A 147 4.63 -4.60 -12.07
N TYR A 148 5.00 -4.85 -10.82
CA TYR A 148 6.39 -4.70 -10.41
C TYR A 148 7.28 -5.61 -11.28
N PRO A 149 8.39 -5.10 -11.87
CA PRO A 149 9.17 -5.87 -12.85
C PRO A 149 9.74 -7.20 -12.33
N GLU A 150 10.09 -7.27 -11.04
CA GLU A 150 10.65 -8.48 -10.41
C GLU A 150 9.59 -9.28 -9.65
N TYR A 151 8.30 -9.02 -9.88
CA TYR A 151 7.23 -9.81 -9.30
C TYR A 151 7.39 -11.29 -9.71
N ASN A 152 7.45 -12.18 -8.72
CA ASN A 152 7.64 -13.60 -8.93
C ASN A 152 6.36 -14.37 -8.58
N VAL A 153 5.82 -15.10 -9.56
CA VAL A 153 4.54 -15.83 -9.43
C VAL A 153 4.64 -17.02 -8.48
N GLU A 154 5.79 -17.68 -8.40
CA GLU A 154 5.97 -18.88 -7.56
C GLU A 154 6.20 -18.51 -6.09
N SER A 155 7.02 -17.48 -5.87
CA SER A 155 7.45 -17.10 -4.53
C SER A 155 6.61 -15.97 -3.92
N HIS A 156 5.75 -15.32 -4.72
CA HIS A 156 4.96 -14.14 -4.38
C HIS A 156 5.78 -12.93 -3.92
N ALA A 157 7.09 -12.91 -4.22
CA ALA A 157 7.96 -11.76 -3.97
C ALA A 157 7.54 -10.58 -4.84
N HIS A 158 7.64 -9.36 -4.29
CA HIS A 158 7.36 -8.10 -4.99
C HIS A 158 5.93 -8.00 -5.54
N ASN A 159 4.94 -8.50 -4.79
CA ASN A 159 3.53 -8.56 -5.18
C ASN A 159 2.83 -7.19 -5.17
N LEU A 160 3.24 -6.28 -6.06
CA LEU A 160 2.66 -4.94 -6.24
C LEU A 160 2.38 -4.62 -7.70
N ALA A 161 1.28 -3.92 -7.94
CA ALA A 161 0.92 -3.39 -9.25
C ALA A 161 0.39 -1.97 -9.13
N LEU A 162 0.69 -1.16 -10.15
CA LEU A 162 0.19 0.20 -10.32
C LEU A 162 -0.80 0.25 -11.48
N MET A 163 -1.93 0.90 -11.27
CA MET A 163 -2.88 1.24 -12.32
C MET A 163 -2.94 2.76 -12.44
N LYS A 164 -2.65 3.25 -13.65
CA LYS A 164 -2.77 4.65 -14.04
C LYS A 164 -4.18 4.92 -14.54
N LEU A 165 -4.86 5.88 -13.93
CA LEU A 165 -6.17 6.35 -14.37
C LEU A 165 -6.05 7.10 -15.70
N SER A 166 -7.05 6.93 -16.57
CA SER A 166 -7.16 7.64 -17.85
C SER A 166 -7.26 9.16 -17.72
N GLN A 167 -7.69 9.63 -16.56
CA GLN A 167 -7.74 11.04 -16.20
C GLN A 167 -7.47 11.20 -14.70
N PRO A 168 -6.89 12.33 -14.26
CA PRO A 168 -6.78 12.66 -12.85
C PRO A 168 -8.12 12.63 -12.15
N ILE A 169 -8.18 12.01 -10.97
CA ILE A 169 -9.34 12.03 -10.10
C ILE A 169 -9.39 13.37 -9.36
N LYS A 170 -10.57 13.96 -9.28
CA LYS A 170 -10.78 15.17 -8.49
C LYS A 170 -10.93 14.77 -7.02
N PHE A 171 -10.06 15.32 -6.17
CA PHE A 171 -10.19 15.10 -4.74
C PHE A 171 -11.41 15.82 -4.17
N GLU A 172 -12.11 15.12 -3.29
CA GLU A 172 -13.25 15.60 -2.53
C GLU A 172 -13.31 14.86 -1.19
N ARG A 173 -14.30 15.16 -0.35
CA ARG A 173 -14.42 14.55 0.98
C ARG A 173 -14.36 13.02 0.94
N ARG A 174 -14.95 12.39 -0.07
CA ARG A 174 -15.01 10.92 -0.22
C ARG A 174 -13.85 10.32 -1.01
N ILE A 175 -13.02 11.15 -1.62
CA ILE A 175 -11.95 10.74 -2.53
C ILE A 175 -10.71 11.57 -2.23
N SER A 176 -9.75 10.97 -1.53
CA SER A 176 -8.45 11.59 -1.25
C SER A 176 -7.41 10.52 -1.00
N PRO A 177 -6.14 10.74 -1.35
CA PRO A 177 -5.14 9.68 -1.33
C PRO A 177 -4.64 9.36 0.09
N ILE A 178 -4.12 8.15 0.28
CA ILE A 178 -3.32 7.79 1.46
C ILE A 178 -1.91 8.37 1.33
N CYS A 179 -1.22 8.59 2.46
CA CYS A 179 0.20 8.95 2.40
C CYS A 179 1.07 7.74 2.04
N LEU A 180 2.10 7.98 1.23
CA LEU A 180 3.21 7.04 1.12
C LEU A 180 4.06 7.10 2.41
N PRO A 181 4.66 5.97 2.82
CA PRO A 181 5.49 5.92 4.01
C PRO A 181 6.77 6.74 3.79
N ASN A 182 7.33 7.30 4.86
CA ASN A 182 8.63 7.95 4.76
C ASN A 182 9.71 6.90 4.47
N PRO A 183 10.67 7.18 3.56
CA PRO A 183 11.77 6.27 3.25
C PRO A 183 12.53 5.83 4.52
N GLY A 184 12.81 4.54 4.64
CA GLY A 184 13.51 3.97 5.79
C GLY A 184 12.66 3.80 7.06
N SER A 185 11.37 4.16 7.04
CA SER A 185 10.49 3.94 8.20
C SER A 185 10.26 2.45 8.46
N THR A 186 10.20 2.11 9.74
CA THR A 186 9.80 0.79 10.22
C THR A 186 8.57 0.89 11.09
N TYR A 187 7.70 -0.11 11.01
CA TYR A 187 6.42 -0.18 11.73
C TYR A 187 6.33 -1.44 12.60
N LEU A 188 7.46 -2.12 12.84
CA LEU A 188 7.51 -3.30 13.71
C LEU A 188 7.00 -2.96 15.11
N GLY A 189 6.17 -3.85 15.67
CA GLY A 189 5.53 -3.68 16.98
C GLY A 189 4.39 -2.66 17.01
N GLN A 190 4.12 -1.94 15.92
CA GLN A 190 2.98 -1.04 15.82
C GLN A 190 1.71 -1.80 15.43
N VAL A 191 0.55 -1.20 15.69
CA VAL A 191 -0.73 -1.73 15.20
C VAL A 191 -0.96 -1.25 13.77
N GLY A 192 -0.92 -2.19 12.82
CA GLY A 192 -1.39 -2.00 11.46
C GLY A 192 -2.91 -2.02 11.41
N THR A 193 -3.49 -1.06 10.70
CA THR A 193 -4.91 -1.03 10.37
C THR A 193 -5.10 -1.57 8.97
N LEU A 194 -5.66 -2.77 8.87
CA LEU A 194 -6.10 -3.35 7.61
C LEU A 194 -7.42 -2.73 7.20
N VAL A 195 -7.53 -2.27 5.96
CA VAL A 195 -8.78 -1.70 5.43
C VAL A 195 -9.02 -2.18 4.01
N GLY A 196 -10.23 -2.69 3.77
CA GLY A 196 -10.74 -3.15 2.48
C GLY A 196 -12.10 -3.80 2.61
N TRP A 197 -12.62 -4.37 1.53
CA TRP A 197 -13.84 -5.21 1.55
C TRP A 197 -13.51 -6.64 2.02
N ILE A 198 -13.08 -6.72 3.29
CA ILE A 198 -12.51 -7.91 3.93
C ILE A 198 -13.61 -8.91 4.34
N VAL A 199 -13.45 -10.19 3.99
CA VAL A 199 -14.43 -11.26 4.27
C VAL A 199 -14.72 -11.41 5.77
N SER A 200 -16.01 -11.43 6.14
CA SER A 200 -16.45 -11.73 7.51
C SER A 200 -16.82 -13.20 7.62
N THR A 201 -16.13 -13.95 8.48
CA THR A 201 -16.44 -15.35 8.77
C THR A 201 -17.77 -15.54 9.50
N GLU A 202 -18.37 -14.47 10.04
CA GLU A 202 -19.61 -14.51 10.82
C GLU A 202 -20.88 -14.23 10.00
N GLU A 203 -20.79 -13.49 8.88
CA GLU A 203 -21.98 -13.01 8.15
C GLU A 203 -22.06 -13.47 6.68
N ASP A 204 -20.94 -13.85 6.04
CA ASP A 204 -20.89 -14.09 4.59
C ASP A 204 -21.02 -15.59 4.21
N THR A 205 -21.97 -16.32 4.79
CA THR A 205 -22.12 -17.78 4.54
C THR A 205 -22.68 -18.15 3.16
N ASN A 206 -23.20 -17.18 2.39
CA ASN A 206 -23.90 -17.45 1.11
C ASN A 206 -23.36 -16.68 -0.10
N ASN A 207 -22.45 -15.72 0.06
CA ASN A 207 -21.83 -14.99 -1.05
C ASN A 207 -20.38 -14.66 -0.68
N ASN A 208 -19.41 -15.13 -1.47
CA ASN A 208 -17.97 -14.92 -1.26
C ASN A 208 -17.50 -13.44 -1.41
N GLN A 209 -18.39 -12.46 -1.24
CA GLN A 209 -18.12 -11.03 -1.41
C GLN A 209 -18.75 -10.21 -0.28
N THR A 210 -17.89 -9.54 0.50
CA THR A 210 -18.35 -8.54 1.46
C THR A 210 -18.73 -7.24 0.73
N CYS A 211 -19.92 -6.73 1.00
CA CYS A 211 -20.46 -5.54 0.35
C CYS A 211 -19.91 -4.23 0.94
N ARG A 212 -19.63 -4.21 2.24
CA ARG A 212 -19.18 -3.02 2.97
C ARG A 212 -17.74 -3.18 3.47
N PRO A 213 -16.89 -2.13 3.40
CA PRO A 213 -15.52 -2.24 3.83
C PRO A 213 -15.44 -2.33 5.36
N ARG A 214 -14.45 -3.07 5.82
CA ARG A 214 -14.14 -3.31 7.24
C ARG A 214 -12.75 -2.80 7.56
N LYS A 215 -12.53 -2.53 8.84
CA LYS A 215 -11.22 -2.18 9.38
C LYS A 215 -10.82 -3.17 10.46
N LEU A 216 -9.53 -3.51 10.49
CA LEU A 216 -9.00 -4.47 11.45
C LEU A 216 -7.64 -4.00 11.98
N GLY A 217 -7.52 -3.89 13.30
CA GLY A 217 -6.24 -3.63 13.96
C GLY A 217 -5.49 -4.92 14.25
N LEU A 218 -4.29 -5.09 13.68
CA LEU A 218 -3.39 -6.21 13.96
C LEU A 218 -1.97 -5.71 14.27
N PRO A 219 -1.25 -6.32 15.21
CA PRO A 219 0.14 -5.96 15.44
C PRO A 219 0.99 -6.40 14.26
N ILE A 220 1.89 -5.53 13.81
CA ILE A 220 2.90 -5.81 12.78
C ILE A 220 4.08 -6.49 13.46
N LEU A 221 4.44 -7.66 12.98
CA LEU A 221 5.44 -8.52 13.60
C LEU A 221 6.78 -8.47 12.86
N GLY A 222 7.85 -8.84 13.58
CA GLY A 222 9.18 -9.04 13.01
C GLY A 222 9.27 -10.36 12.24
N ARG A 223 10.35 -10.50 11.48
CA ARG A 223 10.58 -11.68 10.62
C ARG A 223 10.58 -12.98 11.42
N ASP A 224 11.24 -12.99 12.58
CA ASP A 224 11.38 -14.19 13.39
C ASP A 224 10.02 -14.62 13.96
N GLU A 225 9.21 -13.66 14.41
CA GLU A 225 7.84 -13.92 14.86
C GLU A 225 6.98 -14.45 13.70
N CYS A 226 7.06 -13.84 12.50
CA CYS A 226 6.35 -14.31 11.30
C CYS A 226 6.71 -15.76 10.96
N ILE A 227 8.00 -16.11 10.93
CA ILE A 227 8.44 -17.46 10.60
C ILE A 227 8.00 -18.45 11.70
N SER A 228 8.14 -18.06 12.97
CA SER A 228 7.74 -18.88 14.11
C SER A 228 6.23 -19.19 14.12
N SER A 229 5.41 -18.36 13.48
CA SER A 229 3.97 -18.58 13.38
C SER A 229 3.57 -19.58 12.30
N GLY A 230 4.52 -20.30 11.69
CA GLY A 230 4.27 -21.33 10.69
C GLY A 230 4.28 -20.83 9.25
N ILE A 231 4.72 -19.59 9.00
CA ILE A 231 4.95 -19.11 7.64
C ILE A 231 6.16 -19.85 7.05
N ASN A 232 5.99 -20.44 5.87
CA ASN A 232 7.09 -21.08 5.16
C ASN A 232 8.17 -20.02 4.82
N PRO A 233 9.43 -20.18 5.30
CA PRO A 233 10.51 -19.23 5.03
C PRO A 233 10.77 -18.96 3.55
N THR A 234 10.48 -19.93 2.66
CA THR A 234 10.65 -19.75 1.20
C THR A 234 9.70 -18.72 0.60
N ASN A 235 8.58 -18.46 1.28
CA ASN A 235 7.53 -17.54 0.86
C ASN A 235 7.60 -16.21 1.62
N PHE A 236 8.64 -16.00 2.45
CA PHE A 236 8.82 -14.81 3.27
C PHE A 236 10.11 -14.07 2.87
N HIS A 237 9.95 -13.12 1.97
CA HIS A 237 11.03 -12.38 1.33
C HIS A 237 11.41 -11.12 2.11
N ASN A 238 12.45 -10.43 1.65
CA ASN A 238 12.90 -9.19 2.29
C ASN A 238 11.86 -8.06 2.14
N ASP A 239 10.99 -8.12 1.16
CA ASP A 239 9.90 -7.16 0.97
C ASP A 239 8.60 -7.59 1.68
N SER A 240 8.57 -8.77 2.30
CA SER A 240 7.42 -9.24 3.08
C SER A 240 7.36 -8.57 4.45
N GLY A 241 6.13 -8.35 4.92
CA GLY A 241 5.79 -8.09 6.32
C GLY A 241 4.66 -9.02 6.73
N CYS A 242 4.42 -9.16 8.03
CA CYS A 242 3.25 -9.87 8.50
C CYS A 242 2.57 -9.15 9.67
N ALA A 243 1.26 -9.36 9.81
CA ALA A 243 0.46 -8.78 10.87
C ALA A 243 -0.56 -9.81 11.39
N GLY A 244 -0.68 -9.92 12.71
CA GLY A 244 -1.57 -10.89 13.33
C GLY A 244 -1.23 -11.19 14.78
N ILE A 245 -2.11 -11.90 15.47
CA ILE A 245 -1.91 -12.29 16.86
C ILE A 245 -1.27 -13.68 16.87
N LEU A 246 -0.12 -13.83 17.53
CA LEU A 246 0.55 -15.13 17.67
C LEU A 246 -0.38 -16.14 18.36
N GLY A 247 -0.54 -17.32 17.75
CA GLY A 247 -1.47 -18.35 18.23
C GLY A 247 -2.96 -18.05 17.95
N GLY A 248 -3.28 -16.88 17.41
CA GLY A 248 -4.63 -16.50 16.98
C GLY A 248 -4.95 -17.01 15.57
N SER A 249 -6.23 -17.22 15.30
CA SER A 249 -6.73 -17.58 13.97
C SER A 249 -6.53 -16.43 12.96
N SER A 250 -6.21 -16.77 11.71
CA SER A 250 -6.19 -15.77 10.65
C SER A 250 -7.62 -15.36 10.29
N ILE A 251 -7.85 -14.05 10.32
CA ILE A 251 -9.10 -13.40 9.93
C ILE A 251 -8.97 -12.67 8.59
N VAL A 252 -7.84 -12.85 7.89
CA VAL A 252 -7.60 -12.35 6.54
C VAL A 252 -7.63 -13.54 5.57
N CYS A 253 -8.53 -13.45 4.59
CA CYS A 253 -8.83 -14.47 3.60
C CYS A 253 -8.17 -14.18 2.24
N GLU A 254 -8.23 -15.14 1.33
CA GLU A 254 -7.74 -15.02 -0.05
C GLU A 254 -8.43 -13.89 -0.85
N ASN A 255 -9.66 -13.54 -0.50
CA ASN A 255 -10.41 -12.45 -1.15
C ASN A 255 -10.02 -11.05 -0.64
N ASP A 256 -9.19 -10.95 0.39
CA ASP A 256 -8.77 -9.68 0.99
C ASP A 256 -7.50 -9.13 0.35
N VAL A 257 -6.94 -9.85 -0.62
CA VAL A 257 -5.76 -9.48 -1.38
C VAL A 257 -5.97 -8.13 -2.08
N GLY A 258 -4.92 -7.32 -2.13
CA GLY A 258 -4.99 -5.94 -2.62
C GLY A 258 -5.48 -4.94 -1.55
N SER A 259 -6.01 -5.40 -0.41
CA SER A 259 -6.39 -4.52 0.70
C SER A 259 -5.17 -3.86 1.32
N SER A 260 -5.38 -2.66 1.84
CA SER A 260 -4.30 -1.83 2.40
C SER A 260 -3.97 -2.22 3.84
N VAL A 261 -2.68 -2.28 4.17
CA VAL A 261 -2.14 -2.29 5.53
C VAL A 261 -1.64 -0.88 5.82
N GLN A 262 -2.20 -0.22 6.81
CA GLN A 262 -1.94 1.19 7.08
C GLN A 262 -1.42 1.41 8.50
N TYR A 263 -0.55 2.39 8.71
CA TYR A 263 -0.14 2.82 10.05
C TYR A 263 -0.72 4.19 10.35
N ARG A 264 -1.36 4.33 11.51
CA ARG A 264 -1.90 5.60 12.00
C ARG A 264 -0.91 6.24 12.96
N SER A 265 -0.35 7.38 12.56
CA SER A 265 0.48 8.19 13.45
C SER A 265 -0.32 8.77 14.63
N TYR A 266 0.38 9.25 15.66
CA TYR A 266 -0.24 9.97 16.79
C TYR A 266 -1.09 11.17 16.35
N ALA A 267 -0.68 11.85 15.27
CA ALA A 267 -1.44 12.97 14.67
C ALA A 267 -2.70 12.51 13.90
N GLY A 268 -2.92 11.21 13.77
CA GLY A 268 -4.04 10.62 13.04
C GLY A 268 -3.89 10.66 11.52
N VAL A 269 -2.66 10.72 11.02
CA VAL A 269 -2.32 10.55 9.59
C VAL A 269 -2.04 9.09 9.31
N TYR A 270 -2.58 8.57 8.22
CA TYR A 270 -2.37 7.20 7.76
C TYR A 270 -1.32 7.12 6.66
N ASP A 271 -0.32 6.25 6.90
CA ASP A 271 0.70 5.86 5.94
C ASP A 271 0.40 4.46 5.40
N LEU A 272 0.57 4.26 4.10
CA LEU A 272 0.42 2.95 3.46
C LEU A 272 1.66 2.10 3.73
N VAL A 273 1.57 1.17 4.68
CA VAL A 273 2.68 0.30 5.06
C VAL A 273 2.83 -0.88 4.11
N GLY A 274 1.73 -1.41 3.61
CA GLY A 274 1.73 -2.61 2.77
C GLY A 274 0.43 -2.88 2.04
N ILE A 275 0.46 -3.89 1.18
CA ILE A 275 -0.68 -4.45 0.47
C ILE A 275 -0.79 -5.93 0.80
N ILE A 276 -1.98 -6.41 1.16
CA ILE A 276 -2.21 -7.81 1.50
C ILE A 276 -1.89 -8.71 0.30
N SER A 277 -1.08 -9.74 0.58
CA SER A 277 -0.67 -10.75 -0.40
C SER A 277 -1.61 -11.96 -0.38
N ASP A 278 -1.56 -12.79 -1.41
CA ASP A 278 -2.47 -13.92 -1.68
C ASP A 278 -2.11 -15.25 -1.02
N VAL A 279 -1.00 -15.29 -0.30
CA VAL A 279 -0.59 -16.46 0.50
C VAL A 279 -1.43 -16.66 1.78
N ASN A 280 -2.46 -15.84 2.00
CA ASN A 280 -3.25 -15.80 3.22
C ASN A 280 -4.46 -16.73 3.16
N LYS A 281 -4.62 -17.58 4.18
CA LYS A 281 -5.79 -18.44 4.38
C LYS A 281 -6.43 -18.12 5.71
N CYS A 282 -7.69 -17.67 5.68
CA CYS A 282 -8.48 -17.49 6.88
C CYS A 282 -9.09 -18.83 7.33
N GLY A 283 -9.42 -18.93 8.62
CA GLY A 283 -10.04 -20.12 9.18
C GLY A 283 -9.64 -20.33 10.64
N SER A 284 -10.08 -21.44 11.21
CA SER A 284 -9.91 -21.71 12.65
C SER A 284 -8.48 -22.05 13.05
N THR A 285 -7.60 -22.35 12.09
CA THR A 285 -6.19 -22.64 12.36
C THR A 285 -5.41 -21.37 12.70
N PRO A 286 -4.52 -21.40 13.71
CA PRO A 286 -3.64 -20.28 13.99
C PRO A 286 -2.83 -19.89 12.75
N ALA A 287 -2.94 -18.64 12.33
CA ALA A 287 -2.24 -18.13 11.16
C ALA A 287 -2.16 -16.60 11.20
N ILE A 288 -1.08 -16.07 10.62
CA ILE A 288 -0.79 -14.63 10.55
C ILE A 288 -0.80 -14.19 9.10
N SER A 289 -1.20 -12.96 8.86
CA SER A 289 -1.39 -12.44 7.52
C SER A 289 -0.12 -11.82 6.95
N ILE A 290 0.26 -12.21 5.74
CA ILE A 290 1.43 -11.67 5.01
C ILE A 290 0.98 -10.53 4.08
N PHE A 291 1.79 -9.49 4.02
CA PHE A 291 1.62 -8.37 3.10
C PHE A 291 2.95 -7.99 2.45
N THR A 292 2.88 -7.41 1.26
CA THR A 292 4.05 -6.82 0.58
C THR A 292 4.26 -5.40 1.10
N ARG A 293 5.45 -5.10 1.61
CA ARG A 293 5.80 -3.79 2.18
C ARG A 293 5.92 -2.74 1.08
N VAL A 294 5.31 -1.57 1.25
CA VAL A 294 5.42 -0.45 0.30
C VAL A 294 6.78 0.24 0.38
N GLY A 295 7.36 0.34 1.58
CA GLY A 295 8.63 1.05 1.83
C GLY A 295 9.78 0.67 0.87
N PRO A 296 10.12 -0.62 0.72
CA PRO A 296 11.16 -1.07 -0.21
C PRO A 296 10.89 -0.73 -1.69
N HIS A 297 9.63 -0.50 -2.06
CA HIS A 297 9.20 -0.27 -3.44
C HIS A 297 8.98 1.22 -3.75
N LEU A 298 9.22 2.13 -2.79
CA LEU A 298 8.98 3.57 -2.96
C LEU A 298 9.66 4.15 -4.19
N ASN A 299 10.90 3.75 -4.48
CA ASN A 299 11.58 4.29 -5.66
C ASN A 299 10.85 3.92 -6.95
N TRP A 300 10.47 2.66 -7.13
CA TRP A 300 9.71 2.23 -8.31
C TRP A 300 8.37 2.98 -8.39
N ILE A 301 7.63 3.07 -7.27
CA ILE A 301 6.36 3.79 -7.23
C ILE A 301 6.55 5.24 -7.69
N LEU A 302 7.51 5.96 -7.10
CA LEU A 302 7.76 7.36 -7.40
C LEU A 302 8.28 7.57 -8.84
N GLN A 303 9.02 6.61 -9.39
CA GLN A 303 9.46 6.66 -10.79
C GLN A 303 8.31 6.48 -11.78
N GLN A 304 7.39 5.55 -11.50
CA GLN A 304 6.25 5.25 -12.38
C GLN A 304 5.15 6.31 -12.34
N THR A 305 5.19 7.22 -11.36
CA THR A 305 4.11 8.17 -11.05
C THR A 305 4.54 9.64 -11.14
N LYS A 306 5.60 9.93 -11.90
CA LYS A 306 6.16 11.29 -12.05
C LYS A 306 5.19 12.30 -12.69
N ASP A 307 4.23 11.82 -13.46
CA ASP A 307 3.21 12.61 -14.14
C ASP A 307 1.95 12.86 -13.27
N ALA A 308 1.91 12.31 -12.05
CA ALA A 308 0.89 12.58 -11.06
C ALA A 308 1.26 13.80 -10.19
N CYS A 309 0.27 14.32 -9.48
CA CYS A 309 0.52 15.24 -8.37
C CYS A 309 0.32 14.54 -7.02
N TYR A 310 1.09 14.92 -6.01
CA TYR A 310 1.04 14.37 -4.66
C TYR A 310 0.42 15.36 -3.67
N CYS A 311 -0.23 14.82 -2.64
CA CYS A 311 -0.68 15.60 -1.49
C CYS A 311 0.39 15.68 -0.41
N SER A 312 0.38 16.77 0.34
CA SER A 312 1.25 16.94 1.49
C SER A 312 0.78 16.09 2.67
N LYS A 313 1.70 15.75 3.57
CA LYS A 313 1.40 14.99 4.78
C LYS A 313 0.92 15.90 5.91
#